data_AF-A0A3N5SAH1-F1
#
_entry.id   AF-A0A3N5SAH1-F1
#
_cell.length_a   1.000
_cell.length_b   1.000
_cell.length_c   1.000
_cell.angle_alpha   90.00
_cell.angle_beta   90.00
_cell.angle_gamma   90.00
#
_symmetry.space_group_name_H-M   'P 1'
#
loop_
_entity.id
_entity.type
_entity.pdbx_description
1 polymer ?
#
loop_
_entity_poly.entity_id
_entity_poly.type
_entity_poly.pdbx_seq_one_letter_code
_entity_poly.pdbx_strand_id
1 'polypeptide(L)'
;MAYSVSPLSRDELDDILRDYVCSTCWGSLSFHYIEGRWYAVCPGCGEETKGYTSKAFAERRREESTSELFEAERNLREIMGLHEKQTVEKNLKDIGF
;
A
#
# COMPACT_ATOMS: atom_id res chain seq x y z
N MET A 1 19.66 4.21 4.95
CA MET A 1 20.70 3.17 4.74
C MET A 1 20.63 2.69 3.29
N ALA A 2 21.70 2.79 2.52
CA ALA A 2 21.74 2.31 1.13
C ALA A 2 22.29 0.89 1.09
N TYR A 3 21.52 -0.07 0.58
CA TYR A 3 22.01 -1.44 0.41
C TYR A 3 22.89 -1.49 -0.84
N SER A 4 24.17 -1.84 -0.68
CA SER A 4 25.05 -2.11 -1.81
C SER A 4 24.68 -3.47 -2.38
N VAL A 5 24.07 -3.49 -3.55
CA VAL A 5 24.01 -4.71 -4.33
C VAL A 5 25.38 -4.91 -4.97
N SER A 6 25.91 -6.14 -4.90
CA SER A 6 27.09 -6.62 -5.65
C SER A 6 26.94 -6.26 -7.14
N PRO A 7 27.97 -6.32 -8.01
CA PRO A 7 27.81 -5.86 -9.40
C PRO A 7 26.71 -6.66 -10.10
N LEU A 8 25.49 -6.12 -10.09
CA LEU A 8 24.32 -6.66 -10.74
C LEU A 8 24.37 -6.20 -12.18
N SER A 9 24.05 -7.12 -13.07
CA SER A 9 23.70 -6.80 -14.44
C SER A 9 22.50 -5.87 -14.47
N ARG A 10 22.34 -5.12 -15.56
CA ARG A 10 21.21 -4.21 -15.73
C ARG A 10 19.87 -4.93 -15.62
N ASP A 11 19.79 -6.16 -16.12
CA ASP A 11 18.58 -6.98 -16.11
C ASP A 11 18.16 -7.34 -14.68
N GLU A 12 19.11 -7.67 -13.80
CA GLU A 12 18.84 -7.96 -12.38
C GLU A 12 18.34 -6.71 -11.63
N LEU A 13 18.81 -5.52 -12.00
CA LEU A 13 18.30 -4.26 -11.43
C LEU A 13 16.86 -4.01 -11.88
N ASP A 14 16.56 -4.25 -13.15
CA ASP A 14 15.22 -4.07 -13.69
C ASP A 14 14.22 -5.05 -13.03
N ASP A 15 14.61 -6.30 -12.78
CA ASP A 15 13.83 -7.26 -12.01
C ASP A 15 13.55 -6.76 -10.57
N ILE A 16 14.56 -6.21 -9.89
CA ILE A 16 14.36 -5.65 -8.53
C ILE A 16 13.42 -4.44 -8.56
N LEU A 17 13.54 -3.53 -9.52
CA LEU A 17 12.63 -2.39 -9.67
C LEU A 17 11.19 -2.83 -9.98
N ARG A 18 11.06 -3.92 -10.73
CA ARG A 18 9.77 -4.51 -11.05
C ARG A 18 9.14 -5.15 -9.81
N ASP A 19 9.89 -5.83 -8.97
CA ASP A 19 9.31 -6.72 -7.96
C ASP A 19 9.33 -6.16 -6.53
N TYR A 20 10.14 -5.12 -6.26
CA TYR A 20 10.31 -4.56 -4.91
C TYR A 20 9.92 -3.07 -4.81
N VAL A 21 9.57 -2.65 -3.59
CA VAL A 21 9.21 -1.28 -3.19
C VAL A 21 9.82 -0.91 -1.84
N CYS A 22 9.83 0.38 -1.52
CA CYS A 22 10.25 0.88 -0.22
C CYS A 22 9.40 0.27 0.90
N SER A 23 10.01 -0.30 1.95
CA SER A 23 9.25 -0.87 3.07
C SER A 23 8.59 0.19 3.95
N THR A 24 9.02 1.45 3.85
CA THR A 24 8.51 2.58 4.66
C THR A 24 7.30 3.25 4.04
N CYS A 25 7.35 3.58 2.74
CA CYS A 25 6.25 4.28 2.06
C CYS A 25 5.56 3.46 0.96
N TRP A 26 6.04 2.24 0.69
CA TRP A 26 5.55 1.37 -0.40
C TRP A 26 5.64 2.00 -1.79
N GLY A 27 6.49 3.01 -1.95
CA GLY A 27 6.80 3.66 -3.22
C GLY A 27 7.86 2.91 -4.03
N SER A 28 7.89 3.20 -5.33
CA SER A 28 8.86 2.64 -6.28
C SER A 28 10.30 3.00 -5.92
N LEU A 29 11.22 2.11 -6.25
CA LEU A 29 12.66 2.31 -6.08
C LEU A 29 13.29 2.91 -7.33
N SER A 30 14.48 3.49 -7.16
CA SER A 30 15.39 3.90 -8.23
C SER A 30 16.78 3.35 -7.95
N PHE A 31 17.56 3.08 -9.00
CA PHE A 31 18.96 2.67 -8.86
C PHE A 31 19.91 3.82 -9.17
N HIS A 32 20.93 3.97 -8.34
CA HIS A 32 22.00 4.94 -8.51
C HIS A 32 23.34 4.21 -8.58
N TYR A 33 24.18 4.57 -9.55
CA TYR A 33 25.54 4.04 -9.67
C TYR A 33 26.52 4.99 -8.99
N ILE A 34 27.17 4.53 -7.92
CA ILE A 34 28.11 5.31 -7.11
C ILE A 34 29.34 4.44 -6.89
N GLU A 35 30.53 4.97 -7.19
CA GLU A 35 31.82 4.33 -6.91
C GLU A 35 31.92 2.85 -7.36
N GLY A 36 31.35 2.52 -8.53
CA GLY A 36 31.46 1.17 -9.07
C GLY A 36 30.33 0.21 -8.65
N ARG A 37 29.37 0.66 -7.83
CA ARG A 37 28.29 -0.18 -7.29
C ARG A 37 26.92 0.44 -7.55
N TRP A 38 25.92 -0.42 -7.69
CA TRP A 38 24.53 0.00 -7.77
C TRP A 38 23.91 0.05 -6.37
N TYR A 39 23.07 1.04 -6.14
CA TYR A 39 22.35 1.23 -4.88
C TYR A 39 20.87 1.44 -5.17
N ALA A 40 20.02 0.63 -4.55
CA ALA A 40 18.58 0.88 -4.55
C ALA A 40 18.28 2.05 -3.62
N VAL A 41 17.47 3.00 -4.06
CA VAL A 41 17.08 4.19 -3.28
C VAL A 41 15.59 4.39 -3.43
N CYS A 42 14.93 4.83 -2.35
CA CYS A 42 13.57 5.33 -2.45
C CYS A 42 13.61 6.85 -2.63
N PRO A 43 13.09 7.43 -3.73
CA PRO A 43 13.07 8.87 -3.93
C PRO A 43 12.25 9.63 -2.88
N GLY A 44 11.21 8.98 -2.34
CA GLY A 44 10.31 9.62 -1.36
C GLY A 44 10.85 9.63 0.07
N CYS A 45 11.58 8.59 0.48
CA CYS A 45 12.10 8.46 1.85
C CYS A 45 13.58 8.83 1.96
N GLY A 46 14.34 8.77 0.86
CA GLY A 46 15.79 9.03 0.88
C GLY A 46 16.51 8.22 1.95
N GLU A 47 17.18 8.91 2.87
CA GLU A 47 17.95 8.30 3.97
C GLU A 47 17.08 7.61 5.03
N GLU A 48 15.83 8.03 5.18
CA GLU A 48 14.87 7.46 6.14
C GLU A 48 14.30 6.10 5.69
N THR A 49 14.68 5.65 4.49
CA THR A 49 14.32 4.33 3.99
C THR A 49 14.86 3.26 4.93
N LYS A 50 13.93 2.49 5.55
CA LYS A 50 14.27 1.40 6.46
C LYS A 50 14.62 0.09 5.74
N GLY A 51 14.24 -0.04 4.47
CA GLY A 51 14.53 -1.20 3.65
C GLY A 51 13.58 -1.31 2.46
N TYR A 52 13.49 -2.53 1.90
CA TYR A 52 12.64 -2.83 0.75
C TYR A 52 11.82 -4.09 1.04
N THR A 53 10.66 -4.20 0.40
CA THR A 53 9.75 -5.35 0.49
C THR A 53 9.20 -5.67 -0.90
N SER A 54 8.61 -6.85 -1.09
CA SER A 54 8.00 -7.20 -2.37
C SER A 54 6.72 -6.38 -2.62
N LYS A 55 6.45 -6.07 -3.89
CA LYS A 55 5.21 -5.40 -4.30
C LYS A 55 3.97 -6.18 -3.89
N ALA A 56 3.99 -7.49 -4.08
CA ALA A 56 2.90 -8.37 -3.69
C ALA A 56 2.55 -8.25 -2.19
N PHE A 57 3.57 -8.15 -1.32
CA PHE A 57 3.34 -7.93 0.10
C PHE A 57 2.72 -6.54 0.37
N ALA A 58 3.24 -5.50 -0.26
CA ALA A 58 2.74 -4.13 -0.09
C ALA A 58 1.30 -3.97 -0.60
N GLU A 59 0.96 -4.60 -1.72
CA GLU A 59 -0.40 -4.60 -2.29
C GLU A 59 -1.38 -5.30 -1.35
N ARG A 60 -1.06 -6.51 -0.90
CA ARG A 60 -1.86 -7.23 0.09
C ARG A 60 -2.12 -6.39 1.34
N ARG A 61 -1.10 -5.69 1.86
CA ARG A 61 -1.25 -4.82 3.04
C ARG A 61 -2.16 -3.62 2.76
N ARG A 62 -2.10 -3.02 1.56
CA ARG A 62 -3.02 -1.93 1.16
C ARG A 62 -4.47 -2.42 1.11
N GLU A 63 -4.70 -3.60 0.57
CA GLU A 63 -6.03 -4.21 0.50
C GLU A 63 -6.58 -4.48 1.90
N GLU A 64 -5.77 -5.08 2.78
CA GLU A 64 -6.12 -5.30 4.20
C GLU A 64 -6.50 -3.98 4.89
N SER A 65 -5.66 -2.94 4.80
CA SER A 65 -5.97 -1.63 5.41
C SER A 65 -7.18 -0.93 4.80
N THR A 66 -7.45 -1.13 3.51
CA THR A 66 -8.64 -0.58 2.85
C THR A 66 -9.91 -1.25 3.38
N SER A 67 -9.88 -2.57 3.56
CA SER A 67 -10.98 -3.32 4.17
C SER A 67 -11.24 -2.86 5.61
N GLU A 68 -10.18 -2.71 6.40
CA GLU A 68 -10.26 -2.21 7.78
C GLU A 68 -10.86 -0.79 7.84
N LEU A 69 -10.52 0.08 6.90
CA LEU A 69 -11.10 1.43 6.82
C LEU A 69 -12.60 1.36 6.55
N PHE A 70 -13.05 0.54 5.61
CA PHE A 70 -14.49 0.39 5.32
C PHE A 70 -15.26 -0.17 6.52
N GLU A 71 -14.69 -1.13 7.23
CA GLU A 71 -15.29 -1.66 8.46
C GLU A 71 -15.38 -0.59 9.55
N ALA A 72 -14.31 0.19 9.75
CA ALA A 72 -14.30 1.29 10.70
C ALA A 72 -15.33 2.38 10.34
N GLU A 73 -15.45 2.75 9.07
CA GLU A 73 -16.44 3.70 8.59
C GLU A 73 -17.87 3.21 8.82
N ARG A 74 -18.15 1.93 8.54
CA ARG A 74 -19.47 1.32 8.80
C ARG A 74 -19.80 1.37 10.30
N ASN A 75 -18.89 0.91 11.14
CA ASN A 75 -19.09 0.89 12.58
C ASN A 75 -19.26 2.32 13.15
N LEU A 76 -18.51 3.29 12.64
CA LEU A 76 -18.65 4.69 13.03
C LEU A 76 -20.02 5.25 12.66
N ARG A 77 -20.53 4.96 11.45
CA ARG A 77 -21.88 5.38 11.03
C ARG A 77 -22.97 4.77 11.92
N GLU A 78 -22.84 3.50 12.28
CA GLU A 78 -23.76 2.82 13.21
C GLU A 78 -23.75 3.50 14.59
N ILE A 79 -22.58 3.77 15.16
CA ILE A 79 -22.45 4.46 16.45
C ILE A 79 -23.04 5.88 16.40
N MET A 80 -22.83 6.59 15.29
CA MET A 80 -23.37 7.95 15.09
C MET A 80 -24.86 7.97 14.75
N GLY A 81 -25.54 6.81 14.66
CA GLY A 81 -26.95 6.72 14.26
C GLY A 81 -27.21 7.19 12.83
N LEU A 82 -26.16 7.29 12.00
CA LEU A 82 -26.24 7.62 10.59
C LEU A 82 -26.57 6.34 9.81
N HIS A 83 -27.75 5.77 10.08
CA HIS A 83 -28.26 4.69 9.25
C HIS A 83 -28.51 5.22 7.85
N GLU A 84 -28.06 4.47 6.83
CA GLU A 84 -28.59 4.65 5.48
C GLU A 84 -30.12 4.68 5.62
N LYS A 85 -30.73 5.77 5.17
CA LYS A 85 -32.19 5.87 5.10
C LYS A 85 -32.66 4.65 4.34
N GLN A 86 -33.16 3.64 5.05
CA GLN A 86 -33.88 2.54 4.44
C GLN A 86 -34.93 3.21 3.57
N THR A 87 -34.81 3.00 2.26
CA THR A 87 -35.75 3.51 1.28
C THR A 87 -37.15 3.18 1.79
N VAL A 88 -38.01 4.20 1.85
CA VAL A 88 -39.36 4.15 2.44
C VAL A 88 -40.18 2.95 1.92
N GLU A 89 -39.86 2.45 0.72
CA GLU A 89 -40.41 1.23 0.13
C GLU A 89 -40.23 -0.04 0.97
N LYS A 90 -39.19 -0.15 1.81
CA LYS A 90 -38.97 -1.34 2.65
C LYS A 90 -39.80 -1.32 3.93
N ASN A 91 -40.15 -0.14 4.44
CA ASN A 91 -41.00 0.00 5.63
C ASN A 91 -42.49 -0.20 5.33
N LEU A 92 -42.95 0.07 4.10
CA LEU A 92 -44.37 -0.10 3.74
C LEU A 92 -44.81 -1.58 3.72
N LYS A 93 -43.89 -2.52 3.48
CA LYS A 93 -44.20 -3.96 3.53
C LYS A 93 -44.40 -4.51 4.95
N ASP A 94 -43.80 -3.90 5.97
CA ASP A 94 -43.90 -4.36 7.35
C ASP A 94 -45.14 -3.82 8.09
N ILE A 95 -45.87 -2.85 7.51
CA ILE A 95 -47.15 -2.33 8.02
C ILE A 95 -48.38 -2.81 7.23
N GLY A 96 -48.21 -3.76 6.32
CA GLY A 96 -49.33 -4.49 5.70
C GLY A 96 -50.20 -3.64 4.76
N PHE A 97 -49.58 -2.94 3.81
CA PHE A 97 -50.23 -2.42 2.60
C PHE A 97 -49.65 -3.07 1.34
#